data_AF-A0A6A5UVY1-F1
#
_entry.id   AF-A0A6A5UVY1-F1
#
_cell.length_a   1.000
_cell.length_b   1.000
_cell.length_c   1.000
_cell.angle_alpha   90.00
_cell.angle_beta   90.00
_cell.angle_gamma   90.00
#
_symmetry.space_group_name_H-M   'P 1'
#
loop_
_entity.id
_entity.type
_entity.pdbx_description
1 polymer ?
#
loop_
_entity_poly.entity_id
_entity_poly.type
_entity_poly.pdbx_seq_one_letter_code
_entity_poly.pdbx_strand_id
1 'polypeptide(L)'
;MAKIPKAPKRIPKPHTPPAPPPRARPQYPAPRPFVPPKPSDGAKRVWEERPRIADHILSEEQKRAPSYVNKVQRWRQLPIMFGGLTAFAMGLYGFQLYYSIANAEEVENLPEDFIDRFDKEADGYDEKVNMAETLLFLNKRRKDLTKKVRGHVLEVAVGTGRNIDYYPTKQCATVTLLDYSAPMLAVAKRKWKDTHPEYFSRVFFKHQSALDPITPPFDAKEGYDTVIQTMGICSTPDPVKLLHNLEAATNENGGQILLLEHGKSHYQWLNDLLDKTAPGHADAHGCFWNKDIGKIVEESGLEVVNIKRYNFGTTWWIELKPRKGMGYKRTIVDAVVGAATGEDKSSASASAVPQRPWWSLWG
;
A
#
# COMPACT_ATOMS: atom_id res chain seq x y z
N MET A 1 -59.12 42.76 -9.04
CA MET A 1 -59.01 42.90 -10.51
C MET A 1 -57.58 43.25 -10.87
N ALA A 2 -57.04 42.54 -11.86
CA ALA A 2 -55.68 42.61 -12.34
C ALA A 2 -55.27 43.97 -12.91
N LYS A 3 -53.96 44.26 -12.85
CA LYS A 3 -53.17 44.77 -13.98
C LYS A 3 -51.67 44.72 -13.63
N ILE A 4 -50.99 43.69 -14.12
CA ILE A 4 -49.53 43.66 -14.24
C ILE A 4 -49.17 44.47 -15.49
N PRO A 5 -48.22 45.44 -15.45
CA PRO A 5 -47.61 45.91 -16.68
C PRO A 5 -46.08 45.82 -16.69
N LYS A 6 -45.67 45.13 -17.76
CA LYS A 6 -44.52 45.36 -18.66
C LYS A 6 -43.15 44.81 -18.26
N ALA A 7 -42.84 43.70 -18.93
CA ALA A 7 -41.51 43.12 -19.09
C ALA A 7 -40.51 44.13 -19.68
N PRO A 8 -39.22 44.04 -19.30
CA PRO A 8 -38.16 44.92 -19.79
C PRO A 8 -37.88 44.70 -21.29
N LYS A 9 -37.50 45.79 -21.96
CA LYS A 9 -37.24 45.88 -23.40
C LYS A 9 -36.18 44.87 -23.86
N ARG A 10 -36.49 44.11 -24.91
CA ARG A 10 -35.57 43.22 -25.63
C ARG A 10 -34.36 44.01 -26.15
N ILE A 11 -33.17 43.52 -25.84
CA ILE A 11 -31.90 43.94 -26.43
C ILE A 11 -31.97 43.74 -27.96
N PRO A 12 -31.58 44.74 -28.78
CA PRO A 12 -31.63 44.61 -30.24
C PRO A 12 -30.65 43.52 -30.71
N LYS A 13 -31.13 42.63 -31.58
CA LYS A 13 -30.29 41.61 -32.22
C LYS A 13 -29.28 42.29 -33.16
N PRO A 14 -28.03 41.78 -33.27
CA PRO A 14 -27.08 42.28 -34.27
C PRO A 14 -27.64 42.09 -35.67
N HIS A 15 -27.58 43.14 -36.50
CA HIS A 15 -27.89 43.06 -37.93
C HIS A 15 -26.85 42.17 -38.62
N THR A 16 -27.23 40.97 -39.01
CA THR A 16 -26.49 40.16 -39.98
C THR A 16 -26.80 40.69 -41.39
N PRO A 17 -25.80 41.10 -42.19
CA PRO A 17 -26.03 41.48 -43.57
C PRO A 17 -26.51 40.28 -44.40
N PRO A 18 -27.33 40.50 -45.45
CA PRO A 18 -27.85 39.43 -46.28
C PRO A 18 -26.72 38.69 -47.00
N ALA A 19 -26.80 37.37 -47.04
CA ALA A 19 -25.84 36.52 -47.72
C ALA A 19 -25.77 36.89 -49.23
N PRO A 20 -24.56 37.01 -49.81
CA PRO A 20 -24.43 37.28 -51.24
C PRO A 20 -25.00 36.11 -52.06
N PRO A 21 -25.52 36.37 -53.28
CA PRO A 21 -26.07 35.33 -54.13
C PRO A 21 -25.00 34.26 -54.44
N PRO A 22 -25.40 32.98 -54.59
CA PRO A 22 -24.45 31.91 -54.81
C PRO A 22 -23.69 32.17 -56.12
N ARG A 23 -22.37 32.36 -56.00
CA ARG A 23 -21.48 32.41 -57.18
C ARG A 23 -21.65 31.10 -57.95
N ALA A 24 -21.93 31.19 -59.25
CA ALA A 24 -21.94 30.05 -60.14
C ALA A 24 -20.62 29.26 -59.97
N ARG A 25 -20.72 27.96 -59.64
CA ARG A 25 -19.54 27.11 -59.48
C ARG A 25 -18.78 27.10 -60.81
N PRO A 26 -17.46 27.33 -60.82
CA PRO A 26 -16.65 27.13 -62.01
C PRO A 26 -16.83 25.68 -62.48
N GLN A 27 -17.24 25.48 -63.73
CA GLN A 27 -17.20 24.16 -64.35
C GLN A 27 -15.73 23.83 -64.60
N TYR A 28 -15.14 23.04 -63.71
CA TYR A 28 -13.83 22.46 -63.96
C TYR A 28 -13.96 21.35 -65.00
N PRO A 29 -13.08 21.29 -66.02
CA PRO A 29 -13.07 20.17 -66.95
C PRO A 29 -12.88 18.86 -66.17
N ALA A 30 -13.59 17.81 -66.59
CA ALA A 30 -13.53 16.50 -65.93
C ALA A 30 -12.07 16.06 -65.74
N PRO A 31 -11.69 15.47 -64.58
CA PRO A 31 -10.35 14.98 -64.35
C PRO A 31 -9.99 14.01 -65.49
N ARG A 32 -8.88 14.26 -66.20
CA ARG A 32 -8.38 13.30 -67.18
C ARG A 32 -8.15 11.97 -66.45
N PRO A 33 -8.55 10.82 -67.03
CA PRO A 33 -8.28 9.54 -66.40
C PRO A 33 -6.77 9.42 -66.15
N PHE A 34 -6.40 9.13 -64.90
CA PHE A 34 -5.01 8.94 -64.52
C PHE A 34 -4.48 7.70 -65.25
N VAL A 35 -3.63 7.92 -66.24
CA VAL A 35 -2.87 6.86 -66.88
C VAL A 35 -1.55 6.77 -66.11
N PRO A 36 -1.30 5.70 -65.32
CA PRO A 36 -0.04 5.58 -64.62
C PRO A 36 1.10 5.58 -65.65
N PRO A 37 2.21 6.29 -65.39
CA PRO A 37 3.36 6.24 -66.29
C PRO A 37 3.82 4.78 -66.41
N LYS A 38 4.02 4.29 -67.64
CA LYS A 38 4.60 2.95 -67.85
C LYS A 38 5.96 2.95 -67.15
N PRO A 39 6.23 2.05 -66.19
CA PRO A 39 7.50 2.03 -65.49
C PRO A 39 8.61 1.86 -66.52
N SER A 40 9.64 2.72 -66.44
CA SER A 40 10.82 2.61 -67.29
C SER A 40 11.46 1.24 -67.09
N ASP A 41 12.14 0.73 -68.12
CA ASP A 41 12.73 -0.62 -68.06
C ASP A 41 13.69 -0.79 -66.88
N GLY A 42 14.32 0.30 -66.41
CA GLY A 42 15.14 0.33 -65.20
C GLY A 42 14.34 0.11 -63.91
N ALA A 43 13.15 0.71 -63.77
CA ALA A 43 12.30 0.52 -62.59
C ALA A 43 11.71 -0.90 -62.53
N LYS A 44 11.41 -1.51 -63.69
CA LYS A 44 11.01 -2.92 -63.76
C LYS A 44 12.15 -3.85 -63.35
N ARG A 45 13.36 -3.62 -63.86
CA ARG A 45 14.56 -4.41 -63.46
C ARG A 45 14.81 -4.36 -61.97
N VAL A 46 14.81 -3.18 -61.35
CA VAL A 46 15.01 -3.03 -59.90
C VAL A 46 13.91 -3.73 -59.09
N TRP A 47 12.69 -3.81 -59.62
CA TRP A 47 11.57 -4.49 -58.95
C TRP A 47 11.60 -6.01 -59.14
N GLU A 48 12.10 -6.47 -60.29
CA GLU A 48 12.33 -7.89 -60.61
C GLU A 48 13.55 -8.47 -59.87
N GLU A 49 14.60 -7.66 -59.65
CA GLU A 49 15.82 -8.02 -58.93
C GLU A 49 15.68 -8.04 -57.40
N ARG A 50 14.52 -7.66 -56.84
CA ARG A 50 14.35 -7.68 -55.39
C ARG A 50 14.27 -9.13 -54.88
N PRO A 51 15.02 -9.46 -53.82
CA PRO A 51 14.96 -10.77 -53.21
C PRO A 51 13.53 -11.02 -52.71
N ARG A 52 12.94 -12.12 -53.18
CA ARG A 52 11.62 -12.58 -52.79
C ARG A 52 11.75 -13.38 -51.51
N ILE A 53 10.64 -13.53 -50.79
CA ILE A 53 10.59 -14.39 -49.58
C ILE A 53 11.07 -15.82 -49.90
N ALA A 54 10.80 -16.30 -51.12
CA ALA A 54 11.29 -17.59 -51.62
C ALA A 54 12.83 -17.67 -51.71
N ASP A 55 13.52 -16.57 -51.97
CA ASP A 55 15.00 -16.53 -52.05
C ASP A 55 15.65 -16.62 -50.66
N HIS A 56 14.86 -16.43 -49.60
CA HIS A 56 15.26 -16.68 -48.21
C HIS A 56 14.93 -18.11 -47.75
N ILE A 57 14.24 -18.91 -48.57
CA ILE A 57 13.97 -20.32 -48.29
C ILE A 57 15.18 -21.12 -48.79
N LEU A 58 16.00 -21.56 -47.84
CA LEU A 58 17.18 -22.39 -48.13
C LEU A 58 16.76 -23.69 -48.85
N SER A 59 17.53 -24.08 -49.86
CA SER A 59 17.36 -25.37 -50.53
C SER A 59 17.67 -26.53 -49.57
N GLU A 60 17.18 -27.74 -49.89
CA GLU A 60 17.42 -28.92 -49.05
C GLU A 60 18.92 -29.26 -48.91
N GLU A 61 19.74 -28.98 -49.92
CA GLU A 61 21.20 -29.12 -49.82
C GLU A 61 21.83 -28.07 -48.90
N GLN A 62 21.37 -26.81 -48.97
CA GLN A 62 21.84 -25.73 -48.09
C GLN A 62 21.46 -25.98 -46.62
N LYS A 63 20.29 -26.61 -46.37
CA LYS A 63 19.89 -27.04 -45.03
C LYS A 63 20.72 -28.21 -44.50
N ARG A 64 21.27 -29.05 -45.38
CA ARG A 64 22.16 -30.18 -45.03
C ARG A 64 23.63 -29.79 -44.95
N ALA A 65 23.99 -28.59 -45.40
CA ALA A 65 25.36 -28.09 -45.31
C ALA A 65 25.84 -28.10 -43.84
N PRO A 66 27.04 -28.63 -43.54
CA PRO A 66 27.53 -28.75 -42.16
C PRO A 66 27.56 -27.42 -41.40
N SER A 67 27.86 -26.32 -42.10
CA SER A 67 27.87 -24.96 -41.53
C SER A 67 26.50 -24.50 -41.04
N TYR A 68 25.43 -24.79 -41.80
CA TYR A 68 24.06 -24.46 -41.43
C TYR A 68 23.56 -25.37 -40.30
N VAL A 69 23.81 -26.68 -40.40
CA VAL A 69 23.43 -27.65 -39.35
C VAL A 69 24.10 -27.29 -38.02
N ASN A 70 25.41 -27.01 -38.03
CA ASN A 70 26.15 -26.59 -36.82
C ASN A 70 25.63 -25.26 -36.25
N LYS A 71 25.26 -24.30 -37.11
CA LYS A 71 24.65 -23.04 -36.69
C LYS A 71 23.30 -23.28 -36.02
N VAL A 72 22.41 -24.05 -36.64
CA VAL A 72 21.09 -24.41 -36.08
C VAL A 72 21.24 -25.20 -34.78
N GLN A 73 22.17 -26.16 -34.71
CA GLN A 73 22.47 -26.90 -33.49
C GLN A 73 22.91 -25.98 -32.35
N ARG A 74 23.84 -25.05 -32.58
CA ARG A 74 24.25 -24.05 -31.58
C ARG A 74 23.09 -23.16 -31.14
N TRP A 75 22.28 -22.70 -32.09
CA TRP A 75 21.09 -21.88 -31.81
C TRP A 75 20.01 -22.61 -31.02
N ARG A 76 19.92 -23.95 -31.12
CA ARG A 76 19.00 -24.78 -30.31
C ARG A 76 19.60 -25.17 -28.97
N GLN A 77 20.89 -25.49 -28.93
CA GLN A 77 21.59 -25.91 -27.73
C GLN A 77 21.68 -24.78 -26.71
N LEU A 78 21.98 -23.54 -27.12
CA LEU A 78 22.12 -22.43 -26.17
C LEU A 78 20.85 -22.18 -25.34
N PRO A 79 19.65 -22.00 -25.93
CA PRO A 79 18.41 -21.87 -25.16
C PRO A 79 18.09 -23.09 -24.29
N ILE A 80 18.36 -24.31 -24.77
CA ILE A 80 18.14 -25.54 -23.98
C ILE A 80 19.09 -25.58 -22.78
N MET A 81 20.36 -25.22 -22.96
CA MET A 81 21.36 -25.18 -21.90
C MET A 81 21.04 -24.10 -20.86
N PHE A 82 20.68 -22.89 -21.30
CA PHE A 82 20.27 -21.82 -20.38
C PHE A 82 18.95 -22.15 -19.67
N GLY A 83 17.98 -22.73 -20.38
CA GLY A 83 16.72 -23.19 -19.79
C GLY A 83 16.95 -24.30 -18.77
N GLY A 84 17.80 -25.28 -19.09
CA GLY A 84 18.20 -26.36 -18.18
C GLY A 84 18.94 -25.85 -16.95
N LEU A 85 19.91 -24.95 -17.12
CA LEU A 85 20.64 -24.32 -16.02
C LEU A 85 19.72 -23.51 -15.11
N THR A 86 18.77 -22.76 -15.69
CA THR A 86 17.78 -21.99 -14.93
C THR A 86 16.86 -22.90 -14.14
N ALA A 87 16.33 -23.96 -14.76
CA ALA A 87 15.48 -24.94 -14.08
C ALA A 87 16.23 -25.67 -12.95
N PHE A 88 17.50 -26.02 -13.19
CA PHE A 88 18.36 -26.63 -12.18
C PHE A 88 18.64 -25.68 -11.00
N ALA A 89 18.98 -24.41 -11.28
CA ALA A 89 19.19 -23.41 -10.25
C ALA A 89 17.91 -23.15 -9.43
N MET A 90 16.75 -23.07 -10.08
CA MET A 90 15.46 -22.97 -9.40
C MET A 90 15.15 -24.20 -8.55
N GLY A 91 15.49 -25.40 -9.03
CA GLY A 91 15.35 -26.66 -8.29
C GLY A 91 16.24 -26.70 -7.05
N LEU A 92 17.53 -26.35 -7.19
CA LEU A 92 18.46 -26.24 -6.06
C LEU A 92 18.01 -25.18 -5.05
N TYR A 93 17.61 -24.00 -5.51
CA TYR A 93 17.10 -22.94 -4.64
C TYR A 93 15.82 -23.38 -3.93
N GLY A 94 14.89 -24.01 -4.65
CA GLY A 94 13.66 -24.55 -4.07
C GLY A 94 13.93 -25.63 -3.03
N PHE A 95 14.90 -26.52 -3.28
CA PHE A 95 15.33 -27.54 -2.32
C PHE A 95 16.01 -26.92 -1.10
N GLN A 96 16.92 -25.95 -1.29
CA GLN A 96 17.58 -25.24 -0.20
C GLN A 96 16.55 -24.50 0.67
N LEU A 97 15.60 -23.82 0.03
CA LEU A 97 14.52 -23.13 0.73
C LEU A 97 13.67 -24.14 1.51
N TYR A 98 13.26 -25.25 0.87
CA TYR A 98 12.53 -26.33 1.53
C TYR A 98 13.29 -26.88 2.73
N TYR A 99 14.58 -27.20 2.58
CA TYR A 99 15.42 -27.71 3.66
C TYR A 99 15.56 -26.71 4.80
N SER A 100 15.74 -25.42 4.49
CA SER A 100 15.81 -24.35 5.49
C SER A 100 14.51 -24.19 6.26
N ILE A 101 13.35 -24.33 5.61
CA ILE A 101 12.03 -24.25 6.26
C ILE A 101 11.75 -25.52 7.07
N ALA A 102 12.12 -26.70 6.54
CA ALA A 102 11.87 -27.98 7.17
C ALA A 102 12.72 -28.22 8.42
N ASN A 103 13.89 -27.57 8.51
CA ASN A 103 14.81 -27.66 9.65
C ASN A 103 14.95 -26.31 10.37
N ALA A 104 13.97 -25.42 10.27
CA ALA A 104 13.97 -24.20 11.06
C ALA A 104 13.89 -24.60 12.54
N GLU A 105 14.92 -24.27 13.32
CA GLU A 105 14.93 -24.53 14.75
C GLU A 105 13.77 -23.78 15.41
N GLU A 106 13.03 -24.49 16.27
CA GLU A 106 12.03 -23.85 17.12
C GLU A 106 12.76 -22.98 18.14
N VAL A 107 12.64 -21.66 18.00
CA VAL A 107 13.23 -20.71 18.94
C VAL A 107 12.48 -20.82 20.27
N GLU A 108 13.09 -21.52 21.23
CA GLU A 108 12.54 -21.72 22.56
C GLU A 108 12.74 -20.46 23.41
N ASN A 109 11.67 -19.95 24.03
CA ASN A 109 11.65 -18.76 24.90
C ASN A 109 11.84 -17.40 24.19
N LEU A 110 10.93 -17.05 23.28
CA LEU A 110 10.85 -15.69 22.75
C LEU A 110 10.44 -14.68 23.85
N PRO A 111 11.02 -13.47 23.88
CA PRO A 111 10.63 -12.42 24.81
C PRO A 111 9.19 -11.93 24.54
N GLU A 112 8.58 -11.30 25.55
CA GLU A 112 7.21 -10.78 25.45
C GLU A 112 7.09 -9.58 24.49
N ASP A 113 8.15 -8.77 24.41
CA ASP A 113 8.32 -7.70 23.43
C ASP A 113 9.67 -7.78 22.73
N PHE A 114 9.80 -7.11 21.59
CA PHE A 114 11.01 -7.09 20.77
C PHE A 114 11.54 -5.68 20.55
N ILE A 115 11.32 -4.79 21.52
CA ILE A 115 11.68 -3.38 21.35
C ILE A 115 13.18 -3.20 21.11
N ASP A 116 13.99 -4.08 21.70
CA ASP A 116 15.44 -4.05 21.58
C ASP A 116 15.93 -4.19 20.13
N ARG A 117 15.21 -4.94 19.28
CA ARG A 117 15.52 -5.11 17.86
C ARG A 117 15.28 -3.82 17.09
N PHE A 118 14.16 -3.14 17.37
CA PHE A 118 13.85 -1.85 16.77
C PHE A 118 14.84 -0.76 17.23
N ASP A 119 15.18 -0.72 18.52
CA ASP A 119 16.13 0.25 19.06
C ASP A 119 17.52 0.14 18.42
N LYS A 120 18.03 -1.10 18.26
CA LYS A 120 19.35 -1.36 17.66
C LYS A 120 19.40 -0.99 16.17
N GLU A 121 18.28 -1.13 15.46
CA GLU A 121 18.24 -0.99 14.01
C GLU A 121 17.77 0.37 13.50
N ALA A 122 17.37 1.28 14.39
CA ALA A 122 16.70 2.54 14.03
C ALA A 122 17.38 3.35 12.90
N ASP A 123 18.71 3.53 12.96
CA ASP A 123 19.43 4.34 11.96
C ASP A 123 19.55 3.67 10.58
N GLY A 124 19.46 2.33 10.49
CA GLY A 124 19.59 1.55 9.24
C GLY A 124 18.32 0.81 8.83
N TYR A 125 17.22 1.03 9.54
CA TYR A 125 15.96 0.35 9.32
C TYR A 125 15.41 0.63 7.92
N ASP A 126 15.55 1.87 7.47
CA ASP A 126 15.00 2.31 6.21
C ASP A 126 15.61 1.58 5.02
N GLU A 127 16.93 1.43 4.98
CA GLU A 127 17.68 0.73 3.94
C GLU A 127 17.31 -0.75 3.89
N LYS A 128 17.14 -1.38 5.05
CA LYS A 128 16.77 -2.80 5.18
C LYS A 128 15.41 -3.09 4.55
N VAL A 129 14.41 -2.26 4.86
CA VAL A 129 13.03 -2.52 4.40
C VAL A 129 12.73 -1.94 3.02
N ASN A 130 13.50 -0.96 2.53
CA ASN A 130 13.17 -0.22 1.31
C ASN A 130 13.04 -1.10 0.06
N MET A 131 13.93 -2.08 -0.11
CA MET A 131 13.88 -2.99 -1.27
C MET A 131 12.59 -3.81 -1.26
N ALA A 132 12.27 -4.42 -0.12
CA ALA A 132 11.07 -5.23 0.05
C ALA A 132 9.80 -4.38 -0.13
N GLU A 133 9.73 -3.21 0.51
CA GLU A 133 8.59 -2.30 0.38
C GLU A 133 8.39 -1.82 -1.06
N THR A 134 9.47 -1.57 -1.79
CA THR A 134 9.41 -1.15 -3.20
C THR A 134 8.90 -2.28 -4.08
N LEU A 135 9.44 -3.49 -3.94
CA LEU A 135 9.03 -4.67 -4.72
C LEU A 135 7.56 -5.04 -4.46
N LEU A 136 7.12 -4.89 -3.21
CA LEU A 136 5.74 -5.16 -2.79
C LEU A 136 4.78 -3.98 -3.05
N PHE A 137 5.26 -2.88 -3.64
CA PHE A 137 4.49 -1.65 -3.88
C PHE A 137 3.90 -1.02 -2.61
N LEU A 138 4.50 -1.26 -1.44
CA LEU A 138 4.07 -0.69 -0.16
C LEU A 138 4.24 0.83 -0.14
N ASN A 139 5.29 1.39 -0.75
CA ASN A 139 5.46 2.85 -0.87
C ASN A 139 4.25 3.52 -1.54
N LYS A 140 3.70 2.89 -2.59
CA LYS A 140 2.48 3.37 -3.24
C LYS A 140 1.28 3.30 -2.30
N ARG A 141 1.16 2.22 -1.50
CA ARG A 141 0.07 2.05 -0.53
C ARG A 141 0.15 3.03 0.62
N ARG A 142 1.35 3.26 1.19
CA ARG A 142 1.61 4.31 2.18
C ARG A 142 1.18 5.68 1.66
N LYS A 143 1.55 6.01 0.42
CA LYS A 143 1.13 7.24 -0.25
C LYS A 143 -0.38 7.33 -0.48
N ASP A 144 -1.03 6.23 -0.87
CA ASP A 144 -2.48 6.22 -1.07
C ASP A 144 -3.24 6.33 0.27
N LEU A 145 -2.71 5.75 1.35
CA LEU A 145 -3.28 5.78 2.70
C LEU A 145 -3.21 7.19 3.28
N THR A 146 -2.03 7.81 3.24
CA THR A 146 -1.78 9.16 3.76
C THR A 146 -2.59 10.24 3.06
N LYS A 147 -3.00 10.06 1.79
CA LYS A 147 -3.92 11.00 1.11
C LYS A 147 -5.27 11.16 1.83
N LYS A 148 -5.70 10.17 2.63
CA LYS A 148 -6.97 10.22 3.38
C LYS A 148 -6.84 10.94 4.70
N VAL A 149 -5.62 11.28 5.13
CA VAL A 149 -5.33 11.91 6.41
C VAL A 149 -5.75 13.38 6.41
N ARG A 150 -6.44 13.80 7.46
CA ARG A 150 -6.92 15.18 7.67
C ARG A 150 -7.23 15.45 9.15
N GLY A 151 -7.31 16.73 9.52
CA GLY A 151 -7.71 17.17 10.85
C GLY A 151 -6.63 16.92 11.90
N HIS A 152 -7.02 16.56 13.12
CA HIS A 152 -6.09 16.10 14.14
C HIS A 152 -5.68 14.65 13.85
N VAL A 153 -4.39 14.42 13.63
CA VAL A 153 -3.87 13.12 13.20
C VAL A 153 -3.07 12.47 14.30
N LEU A 154 -3.27 11.17 14.49
CA LEU A 154 -2.41 10.30 15.29
C LEU A 154 -1.83 9.21 14.39
N GLU A 155 -0.51 9.12 14.30
CA GLU A 155 0.19 7.95 13.77
C GLU A 155 0.76 7.14 14.91
N VAL A 156 0.35 5.87 14.97
CA VAL A 156 0.86 4.89 15.94
C VAL A 156 1.85 3.97 15.25
N ALA A 157 2.89 3.56 15.99
CA ALA A 157 4.00 2.77 15.46
C ALA A 157 4.65 3.48 14.26
N VAL A 158 4.96 4.77 14.43
CA VAL A 158 5.55 5.61 13.37
C VAL A 158 6.92 5.11 12.91
N GLY A 159 7.64 4.39 13.77
CA GLY A 159 9.01 3.93 13.56
C GLY A 159 9.94 5.07 13.17
N THR A 160 10.75 4.86 12.13
CA THR A 160 11.60 5.89 11.50
C THR A 160 10.82 6.95 10.70
N GLY A 161 9.49 6.91 10.70
CA GLY A 161 8.64 7.88 10.00
C GLY A 161 8.52 7.64 8.50
N ARG A 162 8.33 6.39 8.07
CA ARG A 162 8.25 6.02 6.64
C ARG A 162 7.06 6.62 5.89
N ASN A 163 6.06 7.11 6.60
CA ASN A 163 4.92 7.80 6.00
C ASN A 163 5.13 9.31 5.85
N ILE A 164 6.13 9.91 6.52
CA ILE A 164 6.32 11.36 6.66
C ILE A 164 6.31 12.07 5.29
N ASP A 165 7.08 11.57 4.32
CA ASP A 165 7.20 12.18 2.98
C ASP A 165 5.87 12.24 2.19
N TYR A 166 4.86 11.48 2.61
CA TYR A 166 3.57 11.42 1.94
C TYR A 166 2.48 12.23 2.65
N TYR A 167 2.77 12.82 3.81
CA TYR A 167 1.76 13.52 4.59
C TYR A 167 1.18 14.73 3.84
N PRO A 168 -0.16 14.85 3.78
CA PRO A 168 -0.80 16.06 3.28
C PRO A 168 -0.82 17.14 4.38
N THR A 169 0.36 17.62 4.80
CA THR A 169 0.55 18.52 5.96
C THR A 169 -0.38 19.73 6.00
N LYS A 170 -0.75 20.30 4.85
CA LYS A 170 -1.72 21.40 4.72
C LYS A 170 -3.13 21.06 5.25
N GLN A 171 -3.52 19.78 5.19
CA GLN A 171 -4.83 19.29 5.63
C GLN A 171 -4.81 18.82 7.09
N CYS A 172 -3.63 18.79 7.72
CA CYS A 172 -3.45 18.40 9.11
C CYS A 172 -3.51 19.65 10.01
N ALA A 173 -4.43 19.64 10.96
CA ALA A 173 -4.45 20.63 12.04
C ALA A 173 -3.27 20.39 12.98
N THR A 174 -3.11 19.14 13.42
CA THR A 174 -1.97 18.65 14.20
C THR A 174 -1.59 17.25 13.75
N VAL A 175 -0.34 16.85 13.98
CA VAL A 175 0.12 15.47 13.77
C VAL A 175 0.80 14.99 15.04
N THR A 176 0.31 13.90 15.63
CA THR A 176 0.97 13.23 16.75
C THR A 176 1.59 11.95 16.22
N LEU A 177 2.90 11.83 16.32
CA LEU A 177 3.69 10.67 15.94
C LEU A 177 4.08 9.93 17.21
N LEU A 178 3.56 8.72 17.39
CA LEU A 178 3.72 7.92 18.60
C LEU A 178 4.49 6.64 18.30
N ASP A 179 5.53 6.37 19.08
CA ASP A 179 6.27 5.11 19.04
C ASP A 179 6.75 4.70 20.43
N TYR A 180 6.93 3.39 20.63
CA TYR A 180 7.53 2.85 21.84
C TYR A 180 9.06 2.87 21.78
N SER A 181 9.67 2.88 20.58
CA SER A 181 11.12 2.96 20.40
C SER A 181 11.57 4.42 20.36
N ALA A 182 12.28 4.87 21.40
CA ALA A 182 12.84 6.21 21.44
C ALA A 182 13.86 6.49 20.31
N PRO A 183 14.78 5.56 19.96
CA PRO A 183 15.68 5.73 18.82
C PRO A 183 14.95 5.89 17.48
N MET A 184 13.93 5.06 17.20
CA MET A 184 13.11 5.17 16.00
C MET A 184 12.41 6.53 15.92
N LEU A 185 11.80 6.95 17.03
CA LEU A 185 11.12 8.24 17.13
C LEU A 185 12.09 9.42 16.92
N ALA A 186 13.35 9.30 17.34
CA ALA A 186 14.38 10.29 17.09
C ALA A 186 14.73 10.41 15.59
N VAL A 187 14.79 9.28 14.87
CA VAL A 187 14.94 9.26 13.40
C VAL A 187 13.75 9.94 12.73
N ALA A 188 12.51 9.58 13.10
CA ALA A 188 11.30 10.23 12.58
C ALA A 188 11.30 11.74 12.82
N LYS A 189 11.78 12.18 13.99
CA LYS A 189 11.88 13.61 14.33
C LYS A 189 12.90 14.35 13.47
N ARG A 190 14.05 13.75 13.18
CA ARG A 190 15.04 14.32 12.25
C ARG A 190 14.43 14.44 10.85
N LYS A 191 13.86 13.35 10.35
CA LYS A 191 13.20 13.30 9.04
C LYS A 191 12.13 14.38 8.88
N TRP A 192 11.24 14.54 9.86
CA TRP A 192 10.23 15.59 9.82
C TRP A 192 10.85 17.00 9.73
N LYS A 193 11.89 17.28 10.53
CA LYS A 193 12.56 18.59 10.49
C LYS A 193 13.16 18.89 9.12
N ASP A 194 13.65 17.87 8.45
CA ASP A 194 14.30 18.00 7.15
C ASP A 194 13.27 18.19 6.02
N THR A 195 12.11 17.50 6.09
CA THR A 195 11.14 17.48 4.99
C THR A 195 9.97 18.45 5.16
N HIS A 196 9.58 18.77 6.41
CA HIS A 196 8.43 19.61 6.75
C HIS A 196 8.74 20.65 7.85
N PRO A 197 9.84 21.41 7.78
CA PRO A 197 10.24 22.36 8.82
C PRO A 197 9.17 23.41 9.13
N GLU A 198 8.40 23.83 8.13
CA GLU A 198 7.34 24.83 8.24
C GLU A 198 6.13 24.37 9.05
N TYR A 199 5.97 23.05 9.23
CA TYR A 199 4.89 22.46 10.02
C TYR A 199 5.36 21.94 11.39
N PHE A 200 6.62 22.17 11.76
CA PHE A 200 7.21 21.61 12.98
C PHE A 200 6.48 22.05 14.27
N SER A 201 5.82 23.22 14.27
CA SER A 201 5.04 23.71 15.42
C SER A 201 3.71 22.96 15.64
N ARG A 202 3.30 22.12 14.70
CA ARG A 202 2.03 21.37 14.72
C ARG A 202 2.21 19.87 14.87
N VAL A 203 3.46 19.41 14.98
CA VAL A 203 3.80 18.00 15.15
C VAL A 203 4.24 17.73 16.59
N PHE A 204 3.76 16.63 17.14
CA PHE A 204 4.10 16.16 18.48
C PHE A 204 4.71 14.77 18.38
N PHE A 205 5.87 14.55 18.99
CA PHE A 205 6.52 13.25 19.05
C PHE A 205 6.32 12.68 20.46
N LYS A 206 5.65 11.53 20.57
CA LYS A 206 5.32 10.89 21.84
C LYS A 206 6.01 9.54 21.95
N HIS A 207 6.91 9.42 22.92
CA HIS A 207 7.49 8.14 23.31
C HIS A 207 6.54 7.46 24.31
N GLN A 208 5.77 6.49 23.83
CA GLN A 208 4.69 5.86 24.60
C GLN A 208 4.32 4.51 23.97
N SER A 209 3.91 3.53 24.79
CA SER A 209 3.27 2.32 24.29
C SER A 209 1.85 2.62 23.81
N ALA A 210 1.49 2.12 22.64
CA ALA A 210 0.12 2.22 22.13
C ALA A 210 -0.88 1.32 22.87
N LEU A 211 -0.40 0.46 23.77
CA LEU A 211 -1.23 -0.32 24.70
C LEU A 211 -1.67 0.50 25.92
N ASP A 212 -1.10 1.69 26.11
CA ASP A 212 -1.54 2.64 27.13
C ASP A 212 -2.55 3.64 26.56
N PRO A 213 -3.42 4.24 27.39
CA PRO A 213 -4.36 5.27 26.95
C PRO A 213 -3.66 6.43 26.24
N ILE A 214 -4.12 6.77 25.04
CA ILE A 214 -3.52 7.83 24.21
C ILE A 214 -4.34 9.10 24.37
N THR A 215 -3.73 10.15 24.92
CA THR A 215 -4.38 11.46 25.06
C THR A 215 -4.13 12.34 23.81
N PRO A 216 -5.17 12.82 23.12
CA PRO A 216 -5.11 13.87 22.11
C PRO A 216 -4.49 15.19 22.61
N PRO A 217 -3.96 16.04 21.72
CA PRO A 217 -3.55 17.39 22.07
C PRO A 217 -4.76 18.26 22.52
N PHE A 218 -4.49 19.37 23.21
CA PHE A 218 -5.51 20.19 23.87
C PHE A 218 -6.59 20.75 22.92
N ASP A 219 -6.22 21.02 21.68
CA ASP A 219 -7.10 21.49 20.62
C ASP A 219 -8.01 20.39 20.04
N ALA A 220 -7.60 19.11 20.14
CA ALA A 220 -8.34 17.94 19.69
C ALA A 220 -9.33 17.41 20.76
N LYS A 221 -10.24 18.27 21.22
CA LYS A 221 -11.19 17.95 22.32
C LYS A 221 -12.11 16.76 22.04
N GLU A 222 -12.38 16.49 20.76
CA GLU A 222 -13.24 15.40 20.32
C GLU A 222 -12.47 14.09 20.06
N GLY A 223 -11.13 14.09 20.16
CA GLY A 223 -10.27 13.00 19.70
C GLY A 223 -9.61 13.32 18.37
N TYR A 224 -8.88 12.35 17.82
CA TYR A 224 -8.23 12.46 16.52
C TYR A 224 -9.22 12.21 15.37
N ASP A 225 -9.21 13.07 14.35
CA ASP A 225 -10.05 12.92 13.15
C ASP A 225 -9.52 11.84 12.20
N THR A 226 -8.22 11.55 12.26
CA THR A 226 -7.62 10.41 11.57
C THR A 226 -6.59 9.74 12.46
N VAL A 227 -6.79 8.45 12.74
CA VAL A 227 -5.77 7.58 13.32
C VAL A 227 -5.21 6.71 12.20
N ILE A 228 -3.88 6.63 12.09
CA ILE A 228 -3.18 5.86 11.06
C ILE A 228 -2.16 4.94 11.72
N GLN A 229 -2.07 3.71 11.23
CA GLN A 229 -1.04 2.76 11.65
C GLN A 229 -0.58 1.95 10.44
N THR A 230 0.72 1.72 10.33
CA THR A 230 1.29 0.94 9.25
C THR A 230 2.31 -0.06 9.77
N MET A 231 2.09 -1.35 9.52
CA MET A 231 2.95 -2.46 9.95
C MET A 231 3.18 -2.50 11.48
N GLY A 232 2.17 -2.11 12.27
CA GLY A 232 2.27 -2.05 13.72
C GLY A 232 1.64 -3.25 14.44
N ILE A 233 0.60 -3.87 13.87
CA ILE A 233 -0.13 -4.97 14.54
C ILE A 233 0.77 -6.20 14.71
N CYS A 234 1.66 -6.45 13.76
CA CYS A 234 2.54 -7.62 13.78
C CYS A 234 3.51 -7.65 14.97
N SER A 235 3.84 -6.49 15.54
CA SER A 235 4.83 -6.35 16.61
C SER A 235 4.21 -6.19 18.01
N THR A 236 2.88 -6.14 18.13
CA THR A 236 2.22 -5.99 19.44
C THR A 236 1.86 -7.35 20.07
N PRO A 237 2.03 -7.51 21.39
CA PRO A 237 1.57 -8.70 22.10
C PRO A 237 0.04 -8.76 22.21
N ASP A 238 -0.66 -7.62 22.29
CA ASP A 238 -2.11 -7.53 22.42
C ASP A 238 -2.74 -6.66 21.31
N PRO A 239 -3.05 -7.26 20.15
CA PRO A 239 -3.52 -6.51 18.99
C PRO A 239 -4.97 -6.03 19.13
N VAL A 240 -5.82 -6.71 19.90
CA VAL A 240 -7.22 -6.29 20.10
C VAL A 240 -7.26 -5.08 21.03
N LYS A 241 -6.50 -5.11 22.14
CA LYS A 241 -6.37 -3.95 23.03
C LYS A 241 -5.78 -2.75 22.31
N LEU A 242 -4.79 -2.96 21.45
CA LEU A 242 -4.25 -1.90 20.59
C LEU A 242 -5.37 -1.24 19.78
N LEU A 243 -6.19 -2.01 19.08
CA LEU A 243 -7.31 -1.48 18.29
C LEU A 243 -8.35 -0.74 19.16
N HIS A 244 -8.62 -1.19 20.39
CA HIS A 244 -9.49 -0.47 21.33
C HIS A 244 -8.88 0.86 21.80
N ASN A 245 -7.56 0.93 21.98
CA ASN A 245 -6.91 2.21 22.30
C ASN A 245 -6.93 3.17 21.11
N LEU A 246 -6.76 2.67 19.87
CA LEU A 246 -6.94 3.49 18.67
C LEU A 246 -8.38 4.02 18.59
N GLU A 247 -9.37 3.18 18.87
CA GLU A 247 -10.78 3.57 18.94
C GLU A 247 -11.01 4.68 19.97
N ALA A 248 -10.53 4.47 21.20
CA ALA A 248 -10.67 5.41 22.29
C ALA A 248 -9.98 6.76 22.00
N ALA A 249 -8.91 6.78 21.21
CA ALA A 249 -8.27 8.02 20.77
C ALA A 249 -9.01 8.71 19.61
N THR A 250 -9.87 7.99 18.89
CA THR A 250 -10.51 8.48 17.67
C THR A 250 -11.74 9.33 17.96
N ASN A 251 -11.93 10.37 17.15
CA ASN A 251 -13.14 11.17 17.14
C ASN A 251 -14.34 10.34 16.68
N GLU A 252 -15.34 10.20 17.55
CA GLU A 252 -16.57 9.45 17.26
C GLU A 252 -17.39 10.07 16.11
N ASN A 253 -17.32 11.39 15.98
CA ASN A 253 -18.15 12.18 15.07
C ASN A 253 -17.47 12.35 13.70
N GLY A 254 -17.18 11.22 13.04
CA GLY A 254 -16.62 11.22 11.68
C GLY A 254 -15.10 11.03 11.60
N GLY A 255 -14.48 10.65 12.72
CA GLY A 255 -13.12 10.14 12.72
C GLY A 255 -13.01 8.79 12.01
N GLN A 256 -11.79 8.44 11.62
CA GLN A 256 -11.49 7.21 10.89
C GLN A 256 -10.18 6.61 11.41
N ILE A 257 -10.07 5.29 11.34
CA ILE A 257 -8.85 4.54 11.62
C ILE A 257 -8.42 3.88 10.31
N LEU A 258 -7.17 4.12 9.92
CA LEU A 258 -6.58 3.70 8.67
C LEU A 258 -5.41 2.76 8.94
N LEU A 259 -5.54 1.49 8.54
CA LEU A 259 -4.53 0.47 8.79
C LEU A 259 -3.94 -0.04 7.47
N LEU A 260 -2.62 -0.17 7.42
CA LEU A 260 -1.90 -0.91 6.40
C LEU A 260 -0.99 -1.93 7.08
N GLU A 261 -1.38 -3.19 7.07
CA GLU A 261 -0.78 -4.23 7.92
C GLU A 261 -0.30 -5.43 7.11
N HIS A 262 0.60 -6.21 7.70
CA HIS A 262 1.01 -7.51 7.20
C HIS A 262 0.38 -8.63 8.04
N GLY A 263 -0.08 -9.69 7.40
CA GLY A 263 -0.62 -10.86 8.09
C GLY A 263 -0.89 -12.04 7.16
N LYS A 264 -1.76 -12.95 7.61
CA LYS A 264 -2.10 -14.18 6.87
C LYS A 264 -2.63 -13.89 5.45
N SER A 265 -2.21 -14.74 4.53
CA SER A 265 -2.61 -14.82 3.12
C SER A 265 -4.01 -15.43 2.94
N HIS A 266 -4.55 -15.31 1.72
CA HIS A 266 -5.69 -16.10 1.26
C HIS A 266 -5.38 -17.59 1.08
N TYR A 267 -4.11 -17.95 0.86
CA TYR A 267 -3.71 -19.29 0.47
C TYR A 267 -3.16 -20.06 1.64
N GLN A 268 -3.76 -21.22 1.93
CA GLN A 268 -3.34 -22.06 3.06
C GLN A 268 -1.87 -22.49 2.94
N TRP A 269 -1.41 -22.90 1.76
CA TRP A 269 -0.01 -23.29 1.56
C TRP A 269 1.00 -22.18 1.90
N LEU A 270 0.60 -20.91 1.69
CA LEU A 270 1.44 -19.76 2.04
C LEU A 270 1.36 -19.47 3.54
N ASN A 271 0.18 -19.66 4.15
CA ASN A 271 0.03 -19.57 5.60
C ASN A 271 0.86 -20.63 6.32
N ASP A 272 0.86 -21.88 5.83
CA ASP A 272 1.67 -22.96 6.40
C ASP A 272 3.18 -22.62 6.34
N LEU A 273 3.61 -21.95 5.27
CA LEU A 273 4.98 -21.44 5.15
C LEU A 273 5.25 -20.31 6.16
N LEU A 274 4.38 -19.31 6.24
CA LEU A 274 4.50 -18.18 7.16
C LEU A 274 4.51 -18.64 8.62
N ASP A 275 3.62 -19.57 8.98
CA ASP A 275 3.48 -20.11 10.32
C ASP A 275 4.76 -20.84 10.75
N LYS A 276 5.36 -21.67 9.88
CA LYS A 276 6.63 -22.37 10.15
C LYS A 276 7.82 -21.44 10.37
N THR A 277 7.80 -20.28 9.72
CA THR A 277 8.95 -19.37 9.70
C THR A 277 8.77 -18.16 10.61
N ALA A 278 7.58 -17.99 11.20
CA ALA A 278 7.24 -16.87 12.07
C ALA A 278 8.12 -16.78 13.34
N PRO A 279 8.47 -17.87 14.05
CA PRO A 279 9.32 -17.78 15.25
C PRO A 279 10.72 -17.24 14.94
N GLY A 280 11.37 -17.77 13.89
CA GLY A 280 12.69 -17.29 13.46
C GLY A 280 12.64 -15.86 12.92
N HIS A 281 11.56 -15.48 12.23
CA HIS A 281 11.35 -14.10 11.82
C HIS A 281 11.17 -13.15 13.01
N ALA A 282 10.44 -13.58 14.05
CA ALA A 282 10.23 -12.80 15.26
C ALA A 282 11.53 -12.60 16.04
N ASP A 283 12.37 -13.61 16.19
CA ASP A 283 13.68 -13.43 16.83
C ASP A 283 14.60 -12.50 16.03
N ALA A 284 14.63 -12.65 14.70
CA ALA A 284 15.49 -11.84 13.84
C ALA A 284 15.02 -10.37 13.71
N HIS A 285 13.71 -10.14 13.57
CA HIS A 285 13.14 -8.85 13.16
C HIS A 285 12.15 -8.25 14.15
N GLY A 286 11.80 -8.97 15.22
CA GLY A 286 10.96 -8.48 16.30
C GLY A 286 9.45 -8.44 16.03
N CYS A 287 8.96 -9.16 15.02
CA CYS A 287 7.53 -9.16 14.70
C CYS A 287 7.02 -10.52 14.22
N PHE A 288 5.72 -10.76 14.39
CA PHE A 288 5.05 -11.96 13.92
C PHE A 288 4.23 -11.66 12.68
N TRP A 289 4.80 -12.04 11.54
CA TRP A 289 4.24 -11.73 10.22
C TRP A 289 3.00 -12.55 9.85
N ASN A 290 2.61 -13.53 10.66
CA ASN A 290 1.52 -14.47 10.41
C ASN A 290 0.27 -14.18 11.26
N LYS A 291 0.14 -13.00 11.89
CA LYS A 291 -1.08 -12.65 12.63
C LYS A 291 -2.30 -12.64 11.70
N ASP A 292 -3.44 -13.14 12.20
CA ASP A 292 -4.71 -13.10 11.47
C ASP A 292 -5.39 -11.75 11.67
N ILE A 293 -5.06 -10.80 10.80
CA ILE A 293 -5.58 -9.43 10.86
C ILE A 293 -7.10 -9.40 10.73
N GLY A 294 -7.69 -10.33 9.96
CA GLY A 294 -9.15 -10.39 9.80
C GLY A 294 -9.83 -10.71 11.11
N LYS A 295 -9.36 -11.78 11.78
CA LYS A 295 -9.86 -12.20 13.07
C LYS A 295 -9.65 -11.13 14.15
N ILE A 296 -8.48 -10.51 14.18
CA ILE A 296 -8.17 -9.40 15.12
C ILE A 296 -9.15 -8.24 14.94
N VAL A 297 -9.44 -7.84 13.70
CA VAL A 297 -10.40 -6.76 13.41
C VAL A 297 -11.81 -7.17 13.78
N GLU A 298 -12.22 -8.41 13.50
CA GLU A 298 -13.52 -8.95 13.91
C GLU A 298 -13.67 -8.94 15.44
N GLU A 299 -12.69 -9.46 16.18
CA GLU A 299 -12.65 -9.50 17.64
C GLU A 299 -12.64 -8.10 18.27
N SER A 300 -12.06 -7.10 17.59
CA SER A 300 -12.10 -5.71 18.07
C SER A 300 -13.51 -5.13 18.10
N GLY A 301 -14.41 -5.61 17.23
CA GLY A 301 -15.77 -5.10 17.07
C GLY A 301 -15.88 -3.72 16.40
N LEU A 302 -14.77 -3.14 15.91
CA LEU A 302 -14.76 -1.87 15.19
C LEU A 302 -15.63 -1.93 13.92
N GLU A 303 -16.26 -0.80 13.55
CA GLU A 303 -17.08 -0.73 12.34
C GLU A 303 -16.17 -0.77 11.11
N VAL A 304 -16.24 -1.85 10.33
CA VAL A 304 -15.47 -2.02 9.10
C VAL A 304 -16.11 -1.23 7.97
N VAL A 305 -15.39 -0.25 7.44
CA VAL A 305 -15.82 0.54 6.28
C VAL A 305 -15.34 -0.10 4.98
N ASN A 306 -14.09 -0.54 4.94
CA ASN A 306 -13.48 -1.10 3.74
C ASN A 306 -12.30 -2.01 4.10
N ILE A 307 -12.24 -3.20 3.50
CA ILE A 307 -11.09 -4.11 3.57
C ILE A 307 -10.64 -4.43 2.15
N LYS A 308 -9.33 -4.29 1.89
CA LYS A 308 -8.68 -4.73 0.66
C LYS A 308 -7.43 -5.51 1.02
N ARG A 309 -7.08 -6.50 0.21
CA ARG A 309 -5.82 -7.21 0.35
C ARG A 309 -5.00 -7.17 -0.93
N TYR A 310 -3.68 -7.22 -0.78
CA TYR A 310 -2.68 -7.18 -1.85
C TYR A 310 -1.61 -8.25 -1.58
N ASN A 311 -0.67 -8.42 -2.52
CA ASN A 311 0.53 -9.26 -2.31
C ASN A 311 0.16 -10.70 -1.90
N PHE A 312 -0.67 -11.36 -2.72
CA PHE A 312 -1.25 -12.68 -2.43
C PHE A 312 -2.07 -12.76 -1.14
N GLY A 313 -2.58 -11.63 -0.65
CA GLY A 313 -3.43 -11.55 0.53
C GLY A 313 -2.70 -11.21 1.82
N THR A 314 -1.37 -11.08 1.80
CA THR A 314 -0.55 -10.84 3.00
C THR A 314 -0.53 -9.39 3.43
N THR A 315 -0.76 -8.45 2.51
CA THR A 315 -0.85 -7.03 2.82
C THR A 315 -2.30 -6.60 2.92
N TRP A 316 -2.68 -6.08 4.07
CA TRP A 316 -4.04 -5.69 4.42
C TRP A 316 -4.18 -4.18 4.43
N TRP A 317 -5.21 -3.68 3.76
CA TRP A 317 -5.66 -2.31 3.85
C TRP A 317 -7.04 -2.32 4.51
N ILE A 318 -7.17 -1.57 5.60
CA ILE A 318 -8.39 -1.59 6.41
C ILE A 318 -8.75 -0.16 6.78
N GLU A 319 -10.01 0.19 6.56
CA GLU A 319 -10.60 1.45 6.99
C GLU A 319 -11.69 1.12 8.00
N LEU A 320 -11.55 1.65 9.21
CA LEU A 320 -12.46 1.41 10.32
C LEU A 320 -13.03 2.73 10.84
N LYS A 321 -14.13 2.63 11.56
CA LYS A 321 -14.69 3.71 12.38
C LYS A 321 -14.86 3.22 13.81
N PRO A 322 -14.78 4.15 14.79
CA PRO A 322 -15.12 3.82 16.16
C PRO A 322 -16.58 3.40 16.28
N ARG A 323 -16.86 2.47 17.19
CA ARG A 323 -18.22 2.10 17.55
C ARG A 323 -18.93 3.27 18.21
N LYS A 324 -20.25 3.35 17.99
CA LYS A 324 -21.09 4.34 18.65
C LYS A 324 -21.03 4.17 20.17
N GLY A 325 -20.82 5.26 20.88
CA GLY A 325 -20.66 5.32 22.33
C GLY A 325 -19.27 4.95 22.84
N MET A 326 -18.30 4.59 21.98
CA MET A 326 -16.96 4.16 22.40
C MET A 326 -15.84 5.14 22.01
N GLY A 327 -16.18 6.32 21.48
CA GLY A 327 -15.18 7.33 21.11
C GLY A 327 -14.65 8.15 22.30
N TYR A 328 -13.62 8.94 22.03
CA TYR A 328 -12.79 9.63 23.04
C TYR A 328 -13.54 10.32 24.19
N LYS A 329 -14.60 11.08 23.89
CA LYS A 329 -15.37 11.80 24.91
C LYS A 329 -16.00 10.88 25.94
N ARG A 330 -16.53 9.72 25.52
CA ARG A 330 -17.14 8.78 26.46
C ARG A 330 -16.07 8.12 27.32
N THR A 331 -14.93 7.75 26.74
CA THR A 331 -13.79 7.18 27.47
C THR A 331 -13.31 8.11 28.58
N ILE A 332 -13.20 9.42 28.32
CA ILE A 332 -12.84 10.38 29.38
C ILE A 332 -13.91 10.41 30.48
N VAL A 333 -15.19 10.47 30.12
CA VAL A 333 -16.28 10.50 31.10
C VAL A 333 -16.25 9.26 31.98
N ASP A 334 -16.09 8.07 31.39
CA ASP A 334 -16.05 6.81 32.12
C ASP A 334 -14.79 6.72 33.02
N ALA A 335 -13.64 7.21 32.55
CA ALA A 335 -12.41 7.26 33.35
C ALA A 335 -12.51 8.25 34.53
N VAL A 336 -13.08 9.45 34.31
CA VAL A 336 -13.29 10.45 35.38
C VAL A 336 -14.32 9.97 36.39
N VAL A 337 -15.40 9.33 35.94
CA VAL A 337 -16.41 8.74 36.82
C VAL A 337 -15.81 7.60 37.63
N GLY A 338 -15.04 6.69 37.02
CA GLY A 338 -14.36 5.60 37.73
C GLY A 338 -13.36 6.09 38.77
N ALA A 339 -12.57 7.12 38.43
CA ALA A 339 -11.64 7.76 39.38
C ALA A 339 -12.36 8.44 40.55
N ALA A 340 -13.56 9.00 40.32
CA ALA A 340 -14.35 9.67 41.35
C ALA A 340 -15.11 8.71 42.27
N THR A 341 -15.51 7.53 41.79
CA THR A 341 -16.26 6.54 42.58
C THR A 341 -15.36 5.56 43.34
N GLY A 342 -14.04 5.61 43.15
CA GLY A 342 -13.11 4.61 43.71
C GLY A 342 -13.34 3.19 43.18
N GLU A 343 -14.21 3.06 42.19
CA GLU A 343 -14.44 1.84 41.44
C GLU A 343 -13.56 1.93 40.20
N ASP A 344 -12.38 1.33 40.29
CA ASP A 344 -11.55 1.07 39.13
C ASP A 344 -12.30 0.07 38.23
N LYS A 345 -13.21 0.55 37.38
CA LYS A 345 -14.00 -0.26 36.44
C LYS A 345 -13.15 -0.77 35.28
N SER A 346 -11.90 -1.15 35.54
CA SER A 346 -11.12 -2.02 34.65
C SER A 346 -11.68 -3.46 34.64
N SER A 347 -12.70 -3.78 35.45
CA SER A 347 -13.22 -5.14 35.59
C SER A 347 -14.71 -5.36 35.24
N ALA A 348 -15.41 -4.43 34.57
CA ALA A 348 -16.81 -4.65 34.21
C ALA A 348 -17.01 -4.94 32.71
N SER A 349 -17.12 -6.25 32.41
CA SER A 349 -17.56 -6.90 31.17
C SER A 349 -16.54 -7.25 30.07
N ALA A 350 -15.29 -7.52 30.43
CA ALA A 350 -14.56 -8.57 29.70
C ALA A 350 -14.83 -9.88 30.45
N SER A 351 -15.57 -10.80 29.84
CA SER A 351 -15.40 -12.21 30.19
C SER A 351 -13.91 -12.47 30.20
N ALA A 352 -13.33 -12.85 31.34
CA ALA A 352 -11.91 -13.12 31.46
C ALA A 352 -11.53 -14.20 30.45
N VAL A 353 -11.09 -13.77 29.27
CA VAL A 353 -10.39 -14.63 28.32
C VAL A 353 -9.09 -14.92 29.03
N PRO A 354 -8.80 -16.19 29.39
CA PRO A 354 -7.54 -16.53 30.02
C PRO A 354 -6.43 -15.97 29.13
N GLN A 355 -5.54 -15.16 29.73
CA GLN A 355 -4.36 -14.57 29.10
C GLN A 355 -3.47 -15.72 28.65
N ARG A 356 -3.77 -16.16 27.44
CA ARG A 356 -3.05 -17.15 26.69
C ARG A 356 -2.15 -16.35 25.78
N PRO A 357 -0.82 -16.58 25.82
CA PRO A 357 0.05 -15.87 24.91
C PRO A 357 -0.47 -16.09 23.48
N TRP A 358 -0.48 -15.04 22.66
CA TRP A 358 -1.21 -15.02 21.39
C TRP A 358 -0.78 -16.15 20.42
N TRP A 359 0.41 -16.74 20.62
CA TRP A 359 0.91 -17.93 19.90
C TRP A 359 0.23 -19.26 20.30
N SER A 360 -0.33 -19.37 21.51
CA SER A 360 -0.99 -20.61 22.00
C SER A 360 -2.33 -20.93 21.33
N LEU A 361 -2.86 -20.01 20.50
CA LEU A 361 -4.04 -20.25 19.67
C LEU A 361 -3.71 -20.95 18.34
N TRP A 362 -2.43 -21.21 18.06
CA TRP A 362 -1.95 -21.66 16.74
C TRP A 362 -1.05 -22.91 16.79
N GLY A 363 -1.04 -23.62 17.92
CA GLY A 363 -0.40 -24.94 18.08
C GLY A 363 -1.37 -26.10 17.91
#